data_AF-A0A935TEY8-F1
#
_entry.id   AF-A0A935TEY8-F1
#
_cell.length_a   1.000
_cell.length_b   1.000
_cell.length_c   1.000
_cell.angle_alpha   90.00
_cell.angle_beta   90.00
_cell.angle_gamma   90.00
#
_symmetry.space_group_name_H-M   'P 1'
#
loop_
_entity.id
_entity.type
_entity.pdbx_description
1 polymer ?
#
loop_
_entity_poly.entity_id
_entity_poly.type
_entity_poly.pdbx_seq_one_letter_code
_entity_poly.pdbx_strand_id
1 'polypeptide(L)'
;MKNVIVASALSLALMGGLVHAQTSPATPAPAKAAAMASSDPIVVMRTEQRAARNAFNESAKTIRAERAATVKVAVDKAVAEAKASGKDPIIARRVANRQAMQATKPDFDARMKAITDTRNEAMAAAKAKSVAAKP
;
A
#
# COMPACT_ATOMS: atom_id res chain seq x y z
N MET A 1 11.71 -49.29 -15.99
CA MET A 1 10.31 -49.75 -15.80
C MET A 1 10.07 -49.89 -14.31
N LYS A 2 9.05 -49.18 -13.81
CA LYS A 2 8.13 -49.61 -12.76
C LYS A 2 8.61 -49.86 -11.31
N ASN A 3 7.90 -49.14 -10.42
CA ASN A 3 7.47 -49.47 -9.05
C ASN A 3 8.35 -48.88 -7.94
N VAL A 4 7.97 -47.74 -7.35
CA VAL A 4 6.86 -47.47 -6.40
C VAL A 4 7.17 -47.98 -5.00
N ILE A 5 7.22 -46.97 -4.12
CA ILE A 5 7.54 -46.91 -2.70
C ILE A 5 6.80 -47.97 -1.86
N VAL A 6 7.58 -48.60 -0.98
CA VAL A 6 7.17 -49.56 0.05
C VAL A 6 7.08 -48.86 1.41
N ALA A 7 6.17 -49.40 2.25
CA ALA A 7 6.00 -49.22 3.71
C ALA A 7 5.28 -47.92 4.15
N SER A 8 4.05 -47.92 4.66
CA SER A 8 3.39 -48.75 5.70
C SER A 8 3.96 -48.54 7.11
N ALA A 9 3.15 -47.93 7.98
CA ALA A 9 3.03 -48.07 9.46
C ALA A 9 2.45 -46.77 10.02
N LEU A 10 1.14 -46.68 10.28
CA LEU A 10 0.45 -47.18 11.48
C LEU A 10 0.97 -46.56 12.80
N SER A 11 0.36 -45.42 13.13
CA SER A 11 -0.15 -44.97 14.44
C SER A 11 0.53 -45.45 15.73
N LEU A 12 0.97 -44.50 16.56
CA LEU A 12 0.56 -44.45 17.97
C LEU A 12 0.72 -43.05 18.58
N ALA A 13 -0.39 -42.58 19.17
CA ALA A 13 -0.52 -41.35 19.94
C ALA A 13 0.15 -41.48 21.32
N LEU A 14 0.69 -40.38 21.87
CA LEU A 14 0.33 -39.89 23.22
C LEU A 14 1.00 -38.54 23.55
N MET A 15 0.14 -37.57 23.89
CA MET A 15 0.28 -36.51 24.91
C MET A 15 1.44 -35.50 24.87
N GLY A 16 1.05 -34.22 24.88
CA GLY A 16 1.89 -33.10 25.29
C GLY A 16 1.34 -31.79 24.75
N GLY A 17 0.44 -31.16 25.52
CA GLY A 17 -0.41 -30.08 25.05
C GLY A 17 0.31 -28.81 24.62
N LEU A 18 -0.39 -28.05 23.77
CA LEU A 18 -0.47 -26.60 23.81
C LEU A 18 -1.62 -26.20 22.89
N VAL A 19 -2.68 -25.73 23.56
CA VAL A 19 -3.78 -24.92 23.04
C VAL A 19 -3.36 -24.14 21.79
N HIS A 20 -3.72 -24.65 20.62
CA HIS A 20 -3.82 -23.85 19.41
C HIS A 20 -5.28 -23.82 19.05
N ALA A 21 -5.93 -22.78 19.56
CA ALA A 21 -7.23 -22.33 19.09
C ALA A 21 -7.24 -22.37 17.57
N GLN A 22 -8.11 -23.24 17.06
CA GLN A 22 -8.45 -23.39 15.67
C GLN A 22 -9.11 -22.08 15.21
N THR A 23 -8.30 -21.09 14.83
CA THR A 23 -8.81 -19.90 14.15
C THR A 23 -9.03 -20.28 12.69
N SER A 24 -10.32 -20.44 12.37
CA SER A 24 -10.83 -20.51 11.00
C SER A 24 -10.09 -19.55 10.06
N PRO A 25 -9.95 -19.90 8.77
CA PRO A 25 -9.45 -18.95 7.79
C PRO A 25 -10.30 -17.69 7.88
N ALA A 26 -9.64 -16.56 8.08
CA ALA A 26 -10.27 -15.26 8.19
C ALA A 26 -11.03 -14.98 6.88
N THR A 27 -12.32 -15.29 6.89
CA THR A 27 -13.29 -14.74 5.95
C THR A 27 -13.11 -13.22 6.00
N PRO A 28 -12.86 -12.54 4.88
CA PRO A 28 -12.80 -11.09 4.89
C PRO A 28 -14.12 -10.57 5.50
N ALA A 29 -14.00 -9.83 6.58
CA ALA A 29 -15.14 -9.26 7.28
C ALA A 29 -16.05 -8.54 6.28
N PRO A 30 -17.38 -8.71 6.34
CA PRO A 30 -18.29 -7.96 5.50
C PRO A 30 -18.03 -6.48 5.76
N ALA A 31 -17.77 -5.74 4.67
CA ALA A 31 -17.55 -4.32 4.70
C ALA A 31 -18.63 -3.65 5.55
N LYS A 32 -18.17 -2.89 6.55
CA LYS A 32 -18.95 -2.10 7.49
C LYS A 32 -20.11 -1.42 6.77
N ALA A 33 -21.33 -1.81 7.15
CA ALA A 33 -22.63 -1.20 6.86
C ALA A 33 -22.69 -0.30 5.62
N ALA A 34 -23.30 -0.82 4.55
CA ALA A 34 -23.85 -0.01 3.49
C ALA A 34 -24.82 1.00 4.12
N ALA A 35 -24.33 2.23 4.36
CA ALA A 35 -25.19 3.39 4.48
C ALA A 35 -26.14 3.34 3.29
N MET A 36 -27.45 3.38 3.53
CA MET A 36 -28.51 3.29 2.52
C MET A 36 -28.00 3.89 1.21
N ALA A 37 -27.69 3.03 0.24
CA ALA A 37 -27.17 3.47 -1.04
C ALA A 37 -28.27 4.34 -1.64
N SER A 38 -28.07 5.66 -1.62
CA SER A 38 -29.01 6.58 -2.22
C SER A 38 -29.22 6.16 -3.67
N SER A 39 -30.47 6.05 -4.10
CA SER A 39 -30.78 5.74 -5.50
C SER A 39 -30.59 6.95 -6.42
N ASP A 40 -30.32 8.14 -5.88
CA ASP A 40 -29.99 9.33 -6.69
C ASP A 40 -28.64 9.10 -7.39
N PRO A 41 -28.61 9.04 -8.74
CA PRO A 41 -27.39 8.76 -9.49
C PRO A 41 -26.27 9.79 -9.25
N ILE A 42 -26.61 11.02 -8.86
CA ILE A 42 -25.64 12.05 -8.51
C ILE A 42 -25.02 11.77 -7.14
N VAL A 43 -25.81 11.28 -6.17
CA VAL A 43 -25.31 10.92 -4.85
C VAL A 43 -24.39 9.70 -4.96
N VAL A 44 -24.78 8.68 -5.73
CA VAL A 44 -23.93 7.50 -6.03
C VAL A 44 -22.62 7.92 -6.68
N MET A 45 -22.66 8.79 -7.69
CA MET A 45 -21.44 9.30 -8.33
C MET A 45 -20.49 9.96 -7.32
N ARG A 46 -21.02 10.79 -6.41
CA ARG A 46 -20.21 11.51 -5.42
C ARG A 46 -19.60 10.55 -4.38
N THR A 47 -20.32 9.52 -3.98
CA THR A 47 -19.81 8.50 -3.04
C THR A 47 -18.71 7.67 -3.68
N GLU A 48 -18.90 7.21 -4.92
CA GLU A 48 -17.87 6.48 -5.69
C GLU A 48 -16.62 7.34 -5.92
N GLN A 49 -16.77 8.62 -6.31
CA GLN A 49 -15.64 9.54 -6.44
C GLN A 49 -14.93 9.80 -5.11
N ARG A 50 -15.66 9.85 -3.99
CA ARG A 50 -15.05 9.97 -2.66
C ARG A 50 -14.26 8.71 -2.31
N ALA A 51 -14.79 7.52 -2.59
CA ALA A 51 -14.06 6.27 -2.40
C ALA A 51 -12.76 6.24 -3.22
N ALA A 52 -12.81 6.63 -4.50
CA ALA A 52 -11.63 6.71 -5.36
C ALA A 52 -10.56 7.69 -4.82
N ARG A 53 -10.97 8.85 -4.30
CA ARG A 53 -10.05 9.81 -3.66
C ARG A 53 -9.46 9.27 -2.36
N ASN A 54 -10.24 8.58 -1.55
CA ASN A 54 -9.75 7.99 -0.29
C ASN A 54 -8.71 6.91 -0.58
N ALA A 55 -8.99 6.01 -1.52
CA ALA A 55 -8.03 4.99 -1.96
C ALA A 55 -6.72 5.63 -2.48
N PHE A 56 -6.83 6.67 -3.32
CA PHE A 56 -5.66 7.43 -3.77
C PHE A 56 -4.85 8.00 -2.60
N ASN A 57 -5.51 8.62 -1.60
CA ASN A 57 -4.82 9.21 -0.46
C ASN A 57 -4.11 8.17 0.41
N GLU A 58 -4.73 7.01 0.62
CA GLU A 58 -4.12 5.90 1.36
C GLU A 58 -2.87 5.39 0.65
N SER A 59 -2.96 5.09 -0.65
CA SER A 59 -1.80 4.64 -1.42
C SER A 59 -0.71 5.71 -1.52
N ALA A 60 -1.09 6.98 -1.73
CA ALA A 60 -0.14 8.08 -1.84
C ALA A 60 0.59 8.35 -0.51
N LYS A 61 -0.06 8.12 0.64
CA LYS A 61 0.58 8.26 1.96
C LYS A 61 1.75 7.30 2.08
N THR A 62 1.56 6.04 1.71
CA THR A 62 2.61 5.02 1.77
C THR A 62 3.79 5.37 0.86
N ILE A 63 3.53 5.73 -0.41
CA ILE A 63 4.57 6.11 -1.37
C ILE A 63 5.39 7.31 -0.87
N ARG A 64 4.73 8.33 -0.31
CA ARG A 64 5.42 9.51 0.25
C ARG A 64 6.24 9.16 1.49
N ALA A 65 5.72 8.29 2.36
CA ALA A 65 6.40 7.87 3.58
C ALA A 65 7.67 7.08 3.27
N GLU A 66 7.60 6.14 2.33
CA GLU A 66 8.76 5.36 1.87
C GLU A 66 9.86 6.26 1.31
N ARG A 67 9.50 7.20 0.42
CA ARG A 67 10.46 8.17 -0.11
C ARG A 67 11.09 9.02 1.00
N ALA A 68 10.28 9.52 1.93
CA ALA A 68 10.77 10.31 3.04
C ALA A 68 11.75 9.52 3.92
N ALA A 69 11.48 8.25 4.17
CA ALA A 69 12.39 7.36 4.91
C ALA A 69 13.72 7.18 4.18
N THR A 70 13.71 6.90 2.88
CA THR A 70 14.93 6.76 2.06
C THR A 70 15.76 8.05 2.08
N VAL A 71 15.12 9.20 1.90
CA VAL A 71 15.80 10.51 1.93
C VAL A 71 16.38 10.79 3.32
N LYS A 72 15.64 10.47 4.39
CA LYS A 72 16.10 10.65 5.77
C LYS A 72 17.35 9.81 6.04
N VAL A 73 17.37 8.54 5.63
CA VAL A 73 18.54 7.67 5.80
C VAL A 73 19.78 8.24 5.09
N ALA A 74 19.62 8.71 3.85
CA ALA A 74 20.72 9.32 3.09
C ALA A 74 21.26 10.60 3.77
N VAL A 75 20.34 11.44 4.27
CA VAL A 75 20.69 12.67 4.98
C VAL A 75 21.40 12.38 6.31
N ASP A 76 20.87 11.46 7.11
CA ASP A 76 21.43 11.11 8.42
C ASP A 76 22.85 10.55 8.27
N LYS A 77 23.06 9.70 7.26
CA LYS A 77 24.40 9.20 6.89
C LYS A 77 25.35 10.34 6.52
N ALA A 78 24.94 11.23 5.62
CA ALA A 78 25.79 12.35 5.18
C ALA A 78 26.13 13.33 6.32
N VAL A 79 25.20 13.57 7.24
CA VAL A 79 25.44 14.40 8.43
C VAL A 79 26.42 13.73 9.39
N ALA A 80 26.31 12.41 9.60
CA ALA A 80 27.25 11.67 10.44
C ALA A 80 28.67 11.69 9.85
N GLU A 81 28.81 11.47 8.54
CA GLU A 81 30.10 11.54 7.84
C GLU A 81 30.70 12.95 7.86
N ALA A 82 29.87 13.99 7.73
CA ALA A 82 30.33 15.37 7.82
C ALA A 82 30.86 15.71 9.22
N LYS A 83 30.16 15.28 10.28
CA LYS A 83 30.62 15.43 11.67
C LYS A 83 31.94 14.71 11.92
N ALA A 84 32.08 13.49 11.41
CA ALA A 84 33.31 12.70 11.57
C ALA A 84 34.52 13.30 10.82
N SER A 85 34.28 14.00 9.70
CA SER A 85 35.31 14.59 8.85
C SER A 85 35.57 16.08 9.12
N GLY A 86 34.90 16.69 10.11
CA GLY A 86 35.04 18.12 10.43
C GLY A 86 34.39 19.06 9.40
N LYS A 87 33.54 18.55 8.51
CA LYS A 87 32.81 19.35 7.51
C LYS A 87 31.50 19.91 8.09
N ASP A 88 30.99 20.98 7.50
CA ASP A 88 29.72 21.59 7.92
C ASP A 88 28.51 20.61 7.73
N PRO A 89 27.87 20.17 8.82
CA PRO A 89 26.75 19.23 8.75
C PRO A 89 25.49 19.82 8.09
N ILE A 90 25.31 21.15 8.11
CA ILE A 90 24.16 21.82 7.50
C ILE A 90 24.26 21.78 5.98
N ILE A 91 25.47 22.02 5.45
CA ILE A 91 25.75 21.93 4.02
C ILE A 91 25.63 20.47 3.56
N ALA A 92 26.21 19.53 4.30
CA ALA A 92 26.09 18.10 3.99
C ALA A 92 24.62 17.63 3.94
N ARG A 93 23.81 18.02 4.93
CA ARG A 93 22.36 17.77 4.94
C ARG A 93 21.66 18.30 3.69
N ARG A 94 21.92 19.56 3.32
CA ARG A 94 21.26 20.20 2.18
C ARG A 94 21.62 19.52 0.86
N VAL A 95 22.90 19.18 0.67
CA VAL A 95 23.38 18.48 -0.52
C VAL A 95 22.80 17.07 -0.60
N ALA A 96 22.88 16.30 0.49
CA ALA A 96 22.36 14.94 0.55
C ALA A 96 20.84 14.89 0.34
N ASN A 97 20.09 15.83 0.92
CA ASN A 97 18.65 15.92 0.70
C ASN A 97 18.34 16.14 -0.78
N ARG A 98 19.00 17.11 -1.44
CA ARG A 98 18.80 17.38 -2.87
C ARG A 98 19.11 16.15 -3.72
N GLN A 99 20.25 15.51 -3.48
CA GLN A 99 20.68 14.34 -4.24
C GLN A 99 19.72 13.15 -4.03
N ALA A 100 19.36 12.85 -2.79
CA ALA A 100 18.42 11.77 -2.49
C ALA A 100 17.02 12.04 -3.05
N MET A 101 16.54 13.29 -3.00
CA MET A 101 15.26 13.68 -3.59
C MET A 101 15.26 13.54 -5.12
N GLN A 102 16.37 13.88 -5.78
CA GLN A 102 16.53 13.70 -7.23
C GLN A 102 16.63 12.21 -7.60
N ALA A 103 17.43 11.43 -6.86
CA ALA A 103 17.61 10.00 -7.11
C ALA A 103 16.29 9.22 -6.94
N THR A 104 15.46 9.59 -5.97
CA THR A 104 14.16 8.94 -5.72
C THR A 104 13.02 9.45 -6.61
N LYS A 105 13.25 10.52 -7.40
CA LYS A 105 12.18 11.16 -8.18
C LYS A 105 11.57 10.25 -9.25
N PRO A 106 12.33 9.51 -10.08
CA PRO A 106 11.75 8.70 -11.15
C PRO A 106 10.80 7.61 -10.64
N ASP A 107 11.20 6.87 -9.60
CA ASP A 107 10.36 5.84 -8.97
C ASP A 107 9.11 6.46 -8.34
N PHE A 108 9.29 7.55 -7.58
CA PHE A 108 8.18 8.26 -6.95
C PHE A 108 7.16 8.74 -7.99
N ASP A 109 7.61 9.36 -9.07
CA ASP A 109 6.73 9.86 -10.13
C ASP A 109 6.02 8.71 -10.84
N ALA A 110 6.72 7.61 -11.14
CA ALA A 110 6.11 6.43 -11.76
C ALA A 110 5.00 5.82 -10.89
N ARG A 111 5.27 5.63 -9.59
CA ARG A 111 4.30 5.08 -8.63
C ARG A 111 3.13 6.03 -8.40
N MET A 112 3.39 7.34 -8.31
CA MET A 112 2.35 8.36 -8.17
C MET A 112 1.47 8.44 -9.42
N LYS A 113 2.07 8.31 -10.61
CA LYS A 113 1.33 8.28 -11.88
C LYS A 113 0.37 7.09 -11.93
N ALA A 114 0.84 5.90 -11.60
CA ALA A 114 0.01 4.68 -11.60
C ALA A 114 -1.26 4.86 -10.75
N ILE A 115 -1.12 5.31 -9.50
CA ILE A 115 -2.29 5.52 -8.63
C ILE A 115 -3.17 6.70 -9.05
N THR A 116 -2.58 7.70 -9.74
CA THR A 116 -3.31 8.83 -10.30
C THR A 116 -4.18 8.40 -11.47
N ASP A 117 -3.65 7.57 -12.36
CA ASP A 117 -4.37 7.00 -13.50
C ASP A 117 -5.56 6.16 -13.00
N THR A 118 -5.33 5.25 -12.04
CA THR A 118 -6.40 4.44 -11.43
C THR A 118 -7.50 5.30 -10.81
N ARG A 119 -7.15 6.38 -10.10
CA ARG A 119 -8.14 7.32 -9.55
C ARG A 119 -8.94 8.00 -10.67
N ASN A 120 -8.27 8.44 -11.73
CA ASN A 120 -8.92 9.13 -12.83
C ASN A 120 -9.89 8.21 -13.59
N GLU A 121 -9.50 6.96 -13.83
CA GLU A 121 -10.35 5.93 -14.41
C GLU A 121 -11.58 5.66 -13.55
N ALA A 122 -11.41 5.51 -12.24
CA ALA A 122 -12.52 5.32 -11.31
C ALA A 122 -13.48 6.53 -11.28
N MET A 123 -12.94 7.75 -11.32
CA MET A 123 -13.77 8.97 -11.40
C MET A 123 -14.53 9.07 -12.73
N ALA A 124 -13.89 8.70 -13.85
CA ALA A 124 -14.52 8.67 -15.16
C ALA A 124 -15.63 7.61 -15.23
N ALA A 125 -15.39 6.41 -14.69
CA ALA A 125 -16.37 5.34 -14.60
C ALA A 125 -17.58 5.76 -13.76
N ALA A 126 -17.36 6.38 -12.58
CA ALA A 126 -18.43 6.89 -11.73
C ALA A 126 -19.28 7.95 -12.46
N LYS A 127 -18.63 8.83 -13.23
CA LYS A 127 -19.32 9.83 -14.05
C LYS A 127 -20.11 9.19 -15.19
N ALA A 128 -19.56 8.19 -15.87
CA ALA A 128 -20.25 7.48 -16.96
C ALA A 128 -21.52 6.78 -16.45
N LYS A 129 -21.45 6.12 -15.29
CA LYS A 129 -22.62 5.49 -14.64
C LYS A 129 -23.73 6.50 -14.33
N SER A 130 -23.38 7.68 -13.82
CA SER A 130 -24.38 8.69 -13.47
C SER A 130 -25.04 9.35 -14.68
N VAL A 131 -24.29 9.50 -15.78
CA VAL A 131 -24.84 9.96 -17.07
C VAL A 131 -25.80 8.92 -17.64
N ALA A 132 -25.43 7.64 -17.62
CA ALA A 132 -26.27 6.55 -18.10
C ALA A 132 -27.54 6.33 -17.25
N ALA A 133 -27.53 6.74 -15.99
CA ALA A 133 -28.66 6.63 -15.06
C ALA A 133 -29.57 7.88 -15.06
N LYS A 134 -29.27 8.91 -15.86
CA LYS A 134 -30.20 10.01 -16.08
C LYS A 134 -31.27 9.55 -17.09
N PRO A 135 -32.56 9.81 -16.84
CA PRO A 135 -33.63 9.54 -17.79
C PRO A 135 -33.52 10.42 -19.05
#